data_AF-A0A813BT96-F1
#
_entry.id   AF-A0A813BT96-F1
#
_cell.length_a   1.000
_cell.length_b   1.000
_cell.length_c   1.000
_cell.angle_alpha   90.00
_cell.angle_beta   90.00
_cell.angle_gamma   90.00
#
_symmetry.space_group_name_H-M   'P 1'
#
loop_
_entity.id
_entity.type
_entity.pdbx_description
1 polymer ?
#
loop_
_entity_poly.entity_id
_entity_poly.type
_entity_poly.pdbx_seq_one_letter_code
_entity_poly.pdbx_strand_id
1 'polypeptide(L)'
;DDLFAAFETFRRAVCRITQDSRINKAALDKIEHKDSILKFLLDVHSRKKRHRKRTEALLSLLLELESWKEAFADDEDLQAAIAEFRGPEMEEPAEEAEEEEEEEDAEEDPRTLSTLWREDVDEKIDAAAARGAIGLLLVRVVAAHNLINADWFSLSDPYVKVKVGRQKQSTAVVDDCLDPRWDSETWFFDIPAETTLVRFEVWDKDALQDDPLGHVSFPARLAPTAPGQAW
;
A
#
# COMPACT_ATOMS: atom_id res chain seq x y z
N ASP A 1 -16.15 -0.60 12.12
CA ASP A 1 -16.52 -1.94 12.60
C ASP A 1 -15.55 -2.26 13.73
N ASP A 2 -16.05 -2.30 14.96
CA ASP A 2 -15.23 -2.31 16.17
C ASP A 2 -14.42 -3.61 16.31
N LEU A 3 -14.91 -4.71 15.73
CA LEU A 3 -14.25 -6.00 15.71
C LEU A 3 -12.95 -5.97 14.89
N PHE A 4 -12.98 -5.34 13.72
CA PHE A 4 -11.79 -5.21 12.87
C PHE A 4 -10.79 -4.18 13.43
N ALA A 5 -11.27 -3.12 14.06
CA ALA A 5 -10.41 -2.14 14.74
C ALA A 5 -9.63 -2.78 15.92
N ALA A 6 -10.27 -3.67 16.67
CA ALA A 6 -9.62 -4.44 17.73
C ALA A 6 -8.56 -5.42 17.17
N PHE A 7 -8.86 -6.09 16.05
CA PHE A 7 -7.90 -6.93 15.32
C PHE A 7 -6.66 -6.15 14.90
N GLU A 8 -6.83 -5.00 14.25
CA GLU A 8 -5.70 -4.17 13.80
C GLU A 8 -4.87 -3.61 14.96
N THR A 9 -5.52 -3.26 16.07
CA THR A 9 -4.83 -2.83 17.28
C THR A 9 -3.93 -3.94 17.84
N PHE A 10 -4.45 -5.17 17.90
CA PHE A 10 -3.70 -6.33 18.35
C PHE A 10 -2.57 -6.71 17.37
N ARG A 11 -2.87 -6.79 16.06
CA ARG A 11 -1.88 -7.06 15.00
C ARG A 11 -0.70 -6.11 15.10
N ARG A 12 -0.95 -4.80 15.26
CA ARG A 12 0.09 -3.77 15.39
C ARG A 12 0.93 -3.91 16.65
N ALA A 13 0.32 -4.26 17.77
CA ALA A 13 1.07 -4.54 18.99
C ALA A 13 2.03 -5.72 18.78
N VAL A 14 1.54 -6.79 18.15
CA VAL A 14 2.35 -7.96 17.79
C VAL A 14 3.48 -7.58 16.83
N CYS A 15 3.19 -6.84 15.74
CA CYS A 15 4.20 -6.40 14.76
C CYS A 15 5.29 -5.52 15.39
N ARG A 16 4.93 -4.59 16.29
CA ARG A 16 5.91 -3.74 16.98
C ARG A 16 6.85 -4.54 17.86
N ILE A 17 6.34 -5.58 18.51
CA ILE A 17 7.13 -6.46 19.39
C ILE A 17 8.12 -7.27 18.58
N THR A 18 7.76 -7.65 17.37
CA THR A 18 8.54 -8.56 16.54
C THR A 18 9.48 -7.82 15.57
N GLN A 19 9.17 -6.58 15.18
CA GLN A 19 10.04 -5.71 14.38
C GLN A 19 11.33 -5.29 15.10
N ASP A 20 11.32 -5.23 16.43
CA ASP A 20 12.52 -4.92 17.19
C ASP A 20 13.35 -6.20 17.39
N SER A 21 14.44 -6.34 16.63
CA SER A 21 15.43 -7.43 16.78
C SER A 21 15.98 -7.62 18.20
N ARG A 22 15.78 -6.65 19.12
CA ARG A 22 16.14 -6.71 20.53
C ARG A 22 15.05 -7.33 21.41
N ILE A 23 13.80 -7.34 20.95
CA ILE A 23 12.66 -7.91 21.66
C ILE A 23 12.44 -9.34 21.13
N ASN A 24 12.87 -10.31 21.93
CA ASN A 24 12.68 -11.72 21.64
C ASN A 24 11.17 -12.05 21.66
N LYS A 25 10.71 -12.94 20.76
CA LYS A 25 9.33 -13.46 20.69
C LYS A 25 8.80 -13.97 22.05
N ALA A 26 9.69 -14.20 23.02
CA ALA A 26 9.43 -14.42 24.45
C ALA A 26 8.47 -13.42 25.14
N ALA A 27 8.27 -12.21 24.60
CA ALA A 27 7.24 -11.29 25.10
C ALA A 27 5.81 -11.77 24.75
N LEU A 28 5.63 -12.36 23.57
CA LEU A 28 4.36 -12.94 23.13
C LEU A 28 4.00 -14.19 23.94
N ASP A 29 5.00 -14.94 24.42
CA ASP A 29 4.76 -16.12 25.27
C ASP A 29 4.09 -15.79 26.61
N LYS A 30 4.24 -14.55 27.10
CA LYS A 30 3.70 -14.10 28.39
C LYS A 30 2.28 -13.54 28.30
N ILE A 31 1.71 -13.49 27.09
CA ILE A 31 0.34 -12.99 26.91
C ILE A 31 -0.65 -13.98 27.55
N GLU A 32 -1.49 -13.47 28.44
CA GLU A 32 -2.57 -14.24 29.06
C GLU A 32 -3.78 -14.33 28.11
N HIS A 33 -4.61 -15.36 28.29
CA HIS A 33 -5.82 -15.61 27.48
C HIS A 33 -5.56 -15.86 25.98
N LYS A 34 -4.52 -16.63 25.66
CA LYS A 34 -4.15 -17.01 24.28
C LYS A 34 -5.29 -17.72 23.54
N ASP A 35 -6.03 -18.56 24.24
CA ASP A 35 -7.24 -19.25 23.75
C ASP A 35 -8.30 -18.27 23.24
N SER A 36 -8.58 -17.23 24.02
CA SER A 36 -9.58 -16.20 23.71
C SER A 36 -9.13 -15.34 22.53
N ILE A 37 -7.82 -15.04 22.45
CA ILE A 37 -7.23 -14.29 21.35
C ILE A 37 -7.30 -15.10 20.05
N LEU A 38 -6.93 -16.38 20.07
CA LEU A 38 -6.99 -17.25 18.89
C LEU A 38 -8.44 -17.43 18.40
N LYS A 39 -9.39 -17.63 19.31
CA LYS A 39 -10.83 -17.67 18.99
C LYS A 39 -11.31 -16.38 18.35
N PHE A 40 -10.88 -15.23 18.89
CA PHE A 40 -11.17 -13.93 18.31
C PHE A 40 -10.58 -13.78 16.89
N LEU A 41 -9.34 -14.21 16.66
CA LEU A 41 -8.71 -14.17 15.33
C LEU A 41 -9.46 -15.06 14.34
N LEU A 42 -9.85 -16.28 14.71
CA LEU A 42 -10.67 -17.14 13.84
C LEU A 42 -12.06 -16.56 13.54
N ASP A 43 -12.68 -15.86 14.51
CA ASP A 43 -13.94 -15.15 14.28
C ASP A 43 -13.77 -14.00 13.28
N VAL A 44 -12.67 -13.24 13.36
CA VAL A 44 -12.32 -12.19 12.38
C VAL A 44 -12.11 -12.82 10.99
N HIS A 45 -11.35 -13.91 10.92
CA HIS A 45 -11.02 -14.65 9.70
C HIS A 45 -12.27 -15.16 8.97
N SER A 46 -13.19 -15.78 9.70
CA SER A 46 -14.43 -16.34 9.13
C SER A 46 -15.40 -15.25 8.65
N ARG A 47 -15.46 -14.10 9.34
CA ARG A 47 -16.39 -13.01 9.03
C ARG A 47 -15.89 -12.04 7.96
N LYS A 48 -14.57 -11.90 7.79
CA LYS A 48 -13.97 -10.88 6.92
C LYS A 48 -13.12 -11.50 5.82
N LYS A 49 -13.78 -12.06 4.79
CA LYS A 49 -13.11 -12.66 3.61
C LYS A 49 -12.05 -11.75 2.98
N ARG A 50 -12.26 -10.42 2.95
CA ARG A 50 -11.29 -9.44 2.41
C ARG A 50 -9.99 -9.36 3.22
N HIS A 51 -10.01 -9.68 4.51
CA HIS A 51 -8.85 -9.55 5.41
C HIS A 51 -8.30 -10.90 5.87
N ARG A 52 -8.78 -11.99 5.26
CA ARG A 52 -8.42 -13.37 5.59
C ARG A 52 -6.90 -13.56 5.61
N LYS A 53 -6.19 -13.18 4.54
CA LYS A 53 -4.73 -13.24 4.44
C LYS A 53 -4.00 -12.59 5.63
N ARG A 54 -4.47 -11.42 6.09
CA ARG A 54 -3.86 -10.71 7.23
C ARG A 54 -4.07 -11.43 8.55
N THR A 55 -5.25 -12.04 8.73
CA THR A 55 -5.56 -12.83 9.93
C THR A 55 -4.82 -14.17 9.92
N GLU A 56 -4.74 -14.82 8.77
CA GLU A 56 -3.98 -16.04 8.49
C GLU A 56 -2.49 -15.91 8.81
N ALA A 57 -1.88 -14.81 8.36
CA ALA A 57 -0.48 -14.55 8.58
C ALA A 57 -0.16 -14.25 10.05
N LEU A 58 -1.05 -13.51 10.74
CA LEU A 58 -0.92 -13.29 12.19
C LEU A 58 -1.09 -14.60 12.98
N LEU A 59 -2.06 -15.44 12.61
CA LEU A 59 -2.24 -16.77 13.19
C LEU A 59 -0.97 -17.60 12.98
N SER A 60 -0.43 -17.65 11.76
CA SER A 60 0.81 -18.38 11.47
C SER A 60 1.96 -17.96 12.37
N LEU A 61 2.18 -16.65 12.55
CA LEU A 61 3.24 -16.13 13.44
C LEU A 61 3.04 -16.59 14.89
N LEU A 62 1.82 -16.45 15.43
CA LEU A 62 1.55 -16.85 16.81
C LEU A 62 1.72 -18.35 16.99
N LEU A 63 1.32 -19.14 16.01
CA LEU A 63 1.42 -20.59 16.01
C LEU A 63 2.85 -21.12 15.77
N GLU A 64 3.83 -20.28 15.45
CA GLU A 64 5.24 -20.65 15.52
C GLU A 64 5.73 -20.80 16.97
N LEU A 65 5.04 -20.18 17.94
CA LEU A 65 5.43 -20.20 19.34
C LEU A 65 4.81 -21.38 20.07
N GLU A 66 5.65 -22.18 20.72
CA GLU A 66 5.21 -23.42 21.39
C GLU A 66 4.16 -23.15 22.47
N SER A 67 4.33 -22.07 23.23
CA SER A 67 3.40 -21.66 24.28
C SER A 67 2.02 -21.23 23.76
N TRP A 68 1.92 -20.91 22.46
CA TRP A 68 0.66 -20.62 21.79
C TRP A 68 0.06 -21.91 21.23
N LYS A 69 0.87 -22.81 20.64
CA LYS A 69 0.42 -24.14 20.21
C LYS A 69 -0.24 -24.94 21.34
N GLU A 70 0.39 -24.95 22.51
CA GLU A 70 -0.11 -25.66 23.69
C GLU A 70 -1.46 -25.11 24.17
N ALA A 71 -1.71 -23.80 23.99
CA ALA A 71 -2.93 -23.16 24.50
C ALA A 71 -4.22 -23.60 23.79
N PHE A 72 -4.14 -24.31 22.68
CA PHE A 72 -5.29 -24.84 21.94
C PHE A 72 -5.10 -26.30 21.49
N ALA A 73 -4.12 -27.01 22.04
CA ALA A 73 -3.89 -28.42 21.72
C ALA A 73 -5.14 -29.29 21.99
N ASP A 74 -6.00 -28.87 22.93
CA ASP A 74 -7.20 -29.58 23.35
C ASP A 74 -8.49 -29.15 22.60
N ASP A 75 -8.43 -28.19 21.67
CA ASP A 75 -9.62 -27.65 20.97
C ASP A 75 -9.70 -28.22 19.53
N GLU A 76 -10.44 -29.33 19.38
CA GLU A 76 -10.58 -30.08 18.11
C GLU A 76 -11.17 -29.21 16.97
N ASP A 77 -12.12 -28.33 17.28
CA ASP A 77 -12.74 -27.44 16.28
C ASP A 77 -11.74 -26.41 15.75
N LEU A 78 -10.86 -25.91 16.62
CA LEU A 78 -9.76 -25.01 16.24
C LEU A 78 -8.65 -25.74 15.49
N GLN A 79 -8.30 -26.96 15.88
CA GLN A 79 -7.35 -27.80 15.14
C GLN A 79 -7.83 -28.04 13.71
N ALA A 80 -9.13 -28.32 13.54
CA ALA A 80 -9.75 -28.46 12.23
C ALA A 80 -9.72 -27.15 11.43
N ALA A 81 -10.05 -26.01 12.06
CA ALA A 81 -9.98 -24.70 11.41
C ALA A 81 -8.56 -24.28 10.99
N ILE A 82 -7.54 -24.65 11.80
CA ILE A 82 -6.13 -24.41 11.51
C ILE A 82 -5.62 -25.35 10.41
N ALA A 83 -6.08 -26.61 10.37
CA ALA A 83 -5.75 -27.57 9.32
C ALA A 83 -6.39 -27.18 7.97
N GLU A 84 -7.66 -26.74 7.99
CA GLU A 84 -8.32 -26.15 6.82
C GLU A 84 -7.61 -24.88 6.35
N PHE A 85 -7.06 -24.11 7.30
CA PHE A 85 -6.25 -22.91 7.04
C PHE A 85 -4.86 -23.22 6.43
N ARG A 86 -4.12 -24.22 6.93
CA ARG A 86 -2.79 -24.59 6.41
C ARG A 86 -2.85 -25.31 5.06
N GLY A 87 -4.02 -25.79 4.65
CA GLY A 87 -4.17 -26.70 3.52
C GLY A 87 -3.59 -28.09 3.81
N PRO A 88 -3.84 -29.09 2.96
CA PRO A 88 -3.10 -30.35 3.05
C PRO A 88 -1.61 -30.04 2.93
N GLU A 89 -0.75 -30.66 3.75
CA GLU A 89 0.69 -30.71 3.52
C GLU A 89 0.91 -31.24 2.09
N MET A 90 1.09 -30.34 1.13
CA MET A 90 1.31 -30.69 -0.26
C MET A 90 2.71 -31.29 -0.37
N GLU A 91 2.76 -32.58 -0.72
CA GLU A 91 3.86 -33.13 -1.52
C GLU A 91 4.12 -32.22 -2.73
N GLU A 92 5.37 -32.11 -3.12
CA GLU A 92 5.92 -31.17 -4.12
C GLU A 92 4.98 -30.92 -5.32
N PRO A 93 4.77 -29.66 -5.75
CA PRO A 93 3.91 -29.39 -6.88
C PRO A 93 4.58 -29.80 -8.18
N ALA A 94 3.87 -30.61 -8.95
CA ALA A 94 4.05 -30.72 -10.39
C ALA A 94 3.73 -29.36 -11.04
N GLU A 95 4.58 -28.98 -11.98
CA GLU A 95 4.41 -27.85 -12.88
C GLU A 95 3.03 -27.88 -13.54
N GLU A 96 2.19 -26.88 -13.28
CA GLU A 96 1.10 -26.55 -14.19
C GLU A 96 1.10 -25.04 -14.51
N ALA A 97 1.09 -24.81 -15.82
CA ALA A 97 1.39 -23.60 -16.56
C ALA A 97 0.63 -22.34 -16.12
N GLU A 98 1.40 -21.26 -16.18
CA GLU A 98 0.99 -19.86 -16.27
C GLU A 98 0.03 -19.66 -17.46
N GLU A 99 -1.16 -19.11 -17.20
CA GLU A 99 -1.93 -18.38 -18.21
C GLU A 99 -1.74 -16.89 -17.92
N GLU A 100 -0.71 -16.31 -18.55
CA GLU A 100 -0.53 -14.87 -18.66
C GLU A 100 -1.57 -14.35 -19.67
N GLU A 101 -2.58 -13.62 -19.19
CA GLU A 101 -3.42 -12.79 -20.05
C GLU A 101 -2.58 -11.57 -20.47
N GLU A 102 -2.02 -11.60 -21.68
CA GLU A 102 -1.42 -10.45 -22.35
C GLU A 102 -2.50 -9.38 -22.59
N GLU A 103 -2.60 -8.38 -21.71
CA GLU A 103 -3.27 -7.13 -22.05
C GLU A 103 -2.41 -6.39 -23.08
N GLU A 104 -2.92 -6.27 -24.32
CA GLU A 104 -2.36 -5.41 -25.36
C GLU A 104 -2.35 -3.94 -24.88
N ASP A 105 -1.21 -3.50 -24.32
CA ASP A 105 -0.92 -2.09 -24.08
C ASP A 105 -0.89 -1.36 -25.44
N ALA A 106 -1.98 -0.68 -25.78
CA ALA A 106 -2.02 0.26 -26.88
C ALA A 106 -1.00 1.38 -26.59
N GLU A 107 0.14 1.33 -27.30
CA GLU A 107 1.21 2.31 -27.22
C GLU A 107 0.69 3.67 -27.74
N GLU A 108 0.07 4.47 -26.88
CA GLU A 108 -0.36 5.83 -27.22
C GLU A 108 0.87 6.71 -27.48
N ASP A 109 1.10 7.09 -28.75
CA ASP A 109 2.23 7.94 -29.15
C ASP A 109 2.22 9.24 -28.31
N PRO A 110 3.29 9.53 -27.54
CA PRO A 110 3.42 10.71 -26.67
C PRO A 110 3.19 12.06 -27.38
N ARG A 111 3.32 12.10 -28.71
CA ARG A 111 3.12 13.30 -29.53
C ARG A 111 1.65 13.57 -29.84
N THR A 112 0.79 12.56 -29.76
CA THR A 112 -0.68 12.69 -29.94
C THR A 112 -1.33 13.37 -28.74
N LEU A 113 -0.78 13.13 -27.53
CA LEU A 113 -1.12 13.85 -26.29
C LEU A 113 -0.64 15.31 -26.28
N SER A 114 0.21 15.75 -27.22
CA SER A 114 0.65 17.15 -27.25
C SER A 114 -0.39 18.09 -27.89
N THR A 115 -1.29 17.57 -28.72
CA THR A 115 -2.15 18.40 -29.58
C THR A 115 -3.57 18.54 -29.06
N LEU A 116 -4.15 17.48 -28.48
CA LEU A 116 -5.50 17.49 -27.91
C LEU A 116 -5.62 18.25 -26.58
N TRP A 117 -4.50 18.45 -25.87
CA TRP A 117 -4.49 19.02 -24.53
C TRP A 117 -4.18 20.52 -24.50
N ARG A 118 -3.82 21.15 -25.63
CA ARG A 118 -3.35 22.54 -25.64
C ARG A 118 -4.44 23.56 -25.29
N GLU A 119 -5.65 23.38 -25.83
CA GLU A 119 -6.73 24.36 -25.66
C GLU A 119 -7.23 24.40 -24.21
N ASP A 120 -7.41 23.25 -23.56
CA ASP A 120 -7.81 23.16 -22.15
C ASP A 120 -6.70 23.65 -21.19
N VAL A 121 -5.44 23.56 -21.61
CA VAL A 121 -4.29 23.99 -20.81
C VAL A 121 -4.14 25.51 -20.84
N ASP A 122 -4.33 26.15 -22.00
CA ASP A 122 -4.22 27.61 -22.13
C ASP A 122 -5.23 28.33 -21.23
N GLU A 123 -6.50 27.88 -21.19
CA GLU A 123 -7.50 28.43 -20.28
C GLU A 123 -7.10 28.26 -18.80
N LYS A 124 -6.54 27.11 -18.44
CA LYS A 124 -6.07 26.86 -17.07
C LYS A 124 -4.86 27.70 -16.71
N ILE A 125 -3.95 27.98 -17.66
CA ILE A 125 -2.81 28.87 -17.49
C ILE A 125 -3.31 30.29 -17.21
N ASP A 126 -4.23 30.79 -18.03
CA ASP A 126 -4.81 32.13 -17.85
C ASP A 126 -5.53 32.24 -16.49
N ALA A 127 -6.28 31.21 -16.12
CA ALA A 127 -6.94 31.15 -14.83
C ALA A 127 -5.94 31.12 -13.66
N ALA A 128 -4.81 30.40 -13.79
CA ALA A 128 -3.75 30.36 -12.79
C ALA A 128 -3.04 31.72 -12.67
N ALA A 129 -2.76 32.37 -13.79
CA ALA A 129 -2.19 33.72 -13.83
C ALA A 129 -3.14 34.74 -13.17
N ALA A 130 -4.44 34.64 -13.41
CA ALA A 130 -5.46 35.47 -12.75
C ALA A 130 -5.51 35.25 -11.22
N ARG A 131 -5.13 34.06 -10.74
CA ARG A 131 -4.95 33.76 -9.31
C ARG A 131 -3.58 34.21 -8.75
N GLY A 132 -2.72 34.79 -9.58
CA GLY A 132 -1.38 35.27 -9.21
C GLY A 132 -0.31 34.17 -9.22
N ALA A 133 -0.55 33.03 -9.86
CA ALA A 133 0.48 32.03 -10.09
C ALA A 133 1.48 32.51 -11.15
N ILE A 134 2.76 32.18 -10.96
CA ILE A 134 3.83 32.45 -11.92
C ILE A 134 4.01 31.31 -12.94
N GLY A 135 3.23 30.24 -12.80
CA GLY A 135 3.25 29.09 -13.69
C GLY A 135 2.22 28.03 -13.29
N LEU A 136 2.02 27.06 -14.18
CA LEU A 136 1.13 25.93 -13.99
C LEU A 136 1.94 24.64 -14.14
N LEU A 137 1.90 23.77 -13.14
CA LEU A 137 2.54 22.46 -13.19
C LEU A 137 1.49 21.39 -13.51
N LEU A 138 1.75 20.60 -14.54
CA LEU A 138 0.97 19.43 -14.90
C LEU A 138 1.68 18.19 -14.34
N VAL A 139 0.97 17.38 -13.57
CA VAL A 139 1.53 16.17 -12.96
C VAL A 139 0.64 14.98 -13.30
N ARG A 140 1.26 13.92 -13.80
CA ARG A 140 0.66 12.59 -13.94
C ARG A 140 1.55 11.59 -13.22
N VAL A 141 0.96 10.80 -12.32
CA VAL A 141 1.68 9.73 -11.62
C VAL A 141 1.40 8.43 -12.36
N VAL A 142 2.42 7.89 -13.01
CA VAL A 142 2.29 6.70 -13.88
C VAL A 142 2.48 5.43 -13.06
N ALA A 143 3.70 5.20 -12.54
CA ALA A 143 4.05 3.96 -11.85
C ALA A 143 5.19 4.16 -10.85
N ALA A 144 5.37 3.20 -9.95
CA ALA A 144 6.58 3.01 -9.16
C ALA A 144 7.05 1.56 -9.30
N HIS A 145 8.34 1.32 -9.01
CA HIS A 145 8.95 0.01 -9.16
C HIS A 145 9.84 -0.29 -7.96
N ASN A 146 9.92 -1.57 -7.56
CA ASN A 146 10.74 -2.08 -6.46
C ASN A 146 10.52 -1.31 -5.15
N LEU A 147 9.26 -1.10 -4.76
CA LEU A 147 8.95 -0.51 -3.46
C LEU A 147 9.35 -1.44 -2.32
N ILE A 148 9.70 -0.85 -1.17
CA ILE A 148 9.97 -1.61 0.06
C ILE A 148 8.65 -2.18 0.55
N ASN A 149 8.62 -3.46 0.89
CA ASN A 149 7.51 -4.03 1.64
C ASN A 149 7.56 -3.55 3.10
N ALA A 150 6.70 -2.61 3.46
CA ALA A 150 6.56 -2.15 4.84
C ALA A 150 5.67 -3.10 5.68
N ASP A 151 4.89 -3.93 5.00
CA ASP A 151 4.04 -4.93 5.63
C ASP A 151 4.79 -6.24 5.90
N TRP A 152 4.42 -6.87 7.01
CA TRP A 152 5.00 -8.12 7.46
C TRP A 152 4.25 -9.36 7.00
N PHE A 153 2.99 -9.16 6.63
CA PHE A 153 2.00 -10.22 6.45
C PHE A 153 1.22 -10.08 5.14
N SER A 154 1.55 -9.05 4.36
CA SER A 154 1.03 -8.67 3.05
C SER A 154 2.16 -7.99 2.27
N LEU A 155 1.92 -7.67 1.00
CA LEU A 155 2.72 -6.66 0.32
C LEU A 155 2.14 -5.28 0.68
N SER A 156 2.91 -4.22 0.46
CA SER A 156 2.40 -2.87 0.67
C SER A 156 1.21 -2.57 -0.25
N ASP A 157 0.32 -1.69 0.22
CA ASP A 157 -0.82 -1.11 -0.49
C ASP A 157 -0.46 0.33 -0.95
N PRO A 158 0.42 0.54 -1.95
CA PRO A 158 1.01 1.86 -2.18
C PRO A 158 0.09 2.88 -2.87
N TYR A 159 0.27 4.14 -2.48
CA TYR A 159 -0.27 5.31 -3.17
C TYR A 159 0.67 6.52 -3.07
N VAL A 160 0.53 7.48 -3.98
CA VAL A 160 1.39 8.67 -4.02
C VAL A 160 0.60 9.91 -3.62
N LYS A 161 1.13 10.68 -2.65
CA LYS A 161 0.69 12.04 -2.36
C LYS A 161 1.61 13.05 -3.05
N VAL A 162 1.04 13.86 -3.92
CA VAL A 162 1.74 14.98 -4.57
C VAL A 162 1.38 16.27 -3.85
N LYS A 163 2.39 17.02 -3.42
CA LYS A 163 2.24 18.32 -2.74
C LYS A 163 2.99 19.39 -3.52
N VAL A 164 2.29 20.47 -3.87
CA VAL A 164 2.84 21.65 -4.54
C VAL A 164 2.43 22.90 -3.77
N GLY A 165 3.36 23.42 -2.96
CA GLY A 165 3.04 24.47 -2.01
C GLY A 165 1.96 24.05 -1.01
N ARG A 166 0.77 24.65 -1.10
CA ARG A 166 -0.39 24.32 -0.24
C ARG A 166 -1.35 23.30 -0.87
N GLN A 167 -1.21 23.02 -2.16
CA GLN A 167 -2.08 22.12 -2.90
C GLN A 167 -1.61 20.67 -2.72
N LYS A 168 -2.57 19.74 -2.67
CA LYS A 168 -2.30 18.31 -2.48
C LYS A 168 -3.26 17.48 -3.32
N GLN A 169 -2.75 16.46 -4.00
CA GLN A 169 -3.56 15.40 -4.61
C GLN A 169 -2.96 14.03 -4.28
N SER A 170 -3.77 12.98 -4.34
CA SER A 170 -3.34 11.61 -4.05
C SER A 170 -3.87 10.66 -5.12
N THR A 171 -3.08 9.66 -5.49
CA THR A 171 -3.54 8.59 -6.39
C THR A 171 -4.54 7.68 -5.68
N ALA A 172 -5.15 6.78 -6.44
CA ALA A 172 -5.76 5.59 -5.86
C ALA A 172 -4.70 4.73 -5.15
N VAL A 173 -5.17 3.87 -4.26
CA VAL A 173 -4.38 2.82 -3.61
C VAL A 173 -4.37 1.60 -4.51
N VAL A 174 -3.21 0.98 -4.70
CA VAL A 174 -3.08 -0.34 -5.33
C VAL A 174 -2.82 -1.33 -4.20
N ASP A 175 -3.68 -2.33 -4.05
CA ASP A 175 -3.59 -3.30 -2.93
C ASP A 175 -2.51 -4.36 -3.24
N ASP A 176 -1.74 -4.79 -2.23
CA ASP A 176 -0.75 -5.88 -2.27
C ASP A 176 0.24 -5.82 -3.48
N CYS A 177 0.92 -4.69 -3.71
CA CYS A 177 1.80 -4.52 -4.88
C CYS A 177 3.06 -3.69 -4.61
N LEU A 178 4.23 -4.16 -5.06
CA LEU A 178 5.51 -3.42 -4.96
C LEU A 178 5.92 -2.69 -6.25
N ASP A 179 5.22 -2.96 -7.35
CA ASP A 179 5.42 -2.35 -8.66
C ASP A 179 4.11 -1.73 -9.20
N PRO A 180 3.49 -0.79 -8.46
CA PRO A 180 2.16 -0.29 -8.79
C PRO A 180 2.17 0.57 -10.07
N ARG A 181 1.15 0.37 -10.93
CA ARG A 181 0.71 1.33 -11.95
C ARG A 181 -0.56 2.04 -11.46
N TRP A 182 -0.51 3.37 -11.42
CA TRP A 182 -1.65 4.21 -11.06
C TRP A 182 -2.29 4.89 -12.26
N ASP A 183 -1.49 5.18 -13.30
CA ASP A 183 -1.92 5.84 -14.54
C ASP A 183 -2.88 7.02 -14.29
N SER A 184 -2.52 7.89 -13.34
CA SER A 184 -3.42 8.91 -12.81
C SER A 184 -3.96 9.86 -13.89
N GLU A 185 -5.09 10.48 -13.60
CA GLU A 185 -5.51 11.68 -14.34
C GLU A 185 -4.44 12.77 -14.24
N THR A 186 -4.43 13.68 -15.21
CA THR A 186 -3.54 14.85 -15.16
C THR A 186 -4.04 15.86 -14.13
N TRP A 187 -3.17 16.17 -13.19
CA TRP A 187 -3.42 17.15 -12.16
C TRP A 187 -2.75 18.48 -12.46
N PHE A 188 -3.44 19.57 -12.13
CA PHE A 188 -2.98 20.93 -12.34
C PHE A 188 -2.67 21.58 -11.00
N PHE A 189 -1.47 22.14 -10.87
CA PHE A 189 -1.02 22.82 -9.67
C PHE A 189 -0.51 24.22 -10.00
N ASP A 190 -1.07 25.22 -9.33
CA ASP A 190 -0.57 26.59 -9.41
C ASP A 190 0.83 26.68 -8.77
N ILE A 191 1.77 27.34 -9.45
CA ILE A 191 3.09 27.66 -8.89
C ILE A 191 3.05 29.11 -8.38
N PRO A 192 2.96 29.36 -7.06
CA PRO A 192 2.86 30.72 -6.53
C PRO A 192 4.20 31.48 -6.52
N ALA A 193 5.33 30.77 -6.48
CA ALA A 193 6.66 31.37 -6.43
C ALA A 193 7.75 30.42 -6.96
N GLU A 194 8.90 30.95 -7.38
CA GLU A 194 10.01 30.12 -7.89
C GLU A 194 10.59 29.16 -6.82
N THR A 195 10.41 29.50 -5.55
CA THR A 195 10.83 28.69 -4.40
C THR A 195 9.83 27.58 -4.05
N THR A 196 8.72 27.46 -4.78
CA THR A 196 7.71 26.41 -4.56
C THR A 196 8.37 25.04 -4.69
N LEU A 197 8.22 24.21 -3.66
CA LEU A 197 8.67 22.83 -3.70
C LEU A 197 7.55 21.93 -4.21
N VAL A 198 7.91 21.05 -5.13
CA VAL A 198 7.13 19.90 -5.56
C VAL A 198 7.62 18.72 -4.74
N ARG A 199 6.71 17.99 -4.11
CA ARG A 199 7.03 16.82 -3.30
C ARG A 199 6.12 15.66 -3.68
N PHE A 200 6.73 14.52 -3.95
CA PHE A 200 6.07 13.24 -4.11
C PHE A 200 6.39 12.41 -2.87
N GLU A 201 5.37 11.88 -2.21
CA GLU A 201 5.50 10.99 -1.07
C GLU A 201 4.77 9.69 -1.40
N VAL A 202 5.48 8.56 -1.36
CA VAL A 202 4.90 7.24 -1.51
C VAL A 202 4.53 6.74 -0.12
N TRP A 203 3.30 6.28 0.04
CA TRP A 203 2.71 5.82 1.28
C TRP A 203 2.14 4.43 1.09
N ASP A 204 2.26 3.61 2.11
CA ASP A 204 1.57 2.33 2.26
C ASP A 204 0.23 2.58 2.96
N LYS A 205 -0.89 2.22 2.31
CA LYS A 205 -2.22 2.44 2.86
C LYS A 205 -2.48 1.41 3.94
N ASP A 206 -2.77 1.91 5.13
CA ASP A 206 -2.92 1.05 6.28
C ASP A 206 -4.18 1.43 7.07
N ALA A 207 -4.79 0.48 7.77
CA ALA A 207 -6.16 0.64 8.29
C ALA A 207 -6.32 1.77 9.33
N LEU A 208 -5.22 2.13 10.02
CA LEU A 208 -5.22 3.09 11.12
C LEU A 208 -4.27 4.27 10.85
N GLN A 209 -3.07 4.00 10.34
CA GLN A 209 -2.08 5.02 10.00
C GLN A 209 -1.18 4.48 8.89
N ASP A 210 -1.14 5.20 7.78
CA ASP A 210 -0.34 4.90 6.60
C ASP A 210 1.16 5.05 6.88
N ASP A 211 1.97 4.12 6.37
CA ASP A 211 3.42 4.09 6.56
C ASP A 211 4.16 4.74 5.38
N PRO A 212 5.24 5.52 5.62
CA PRO A 212 5.98 6.14 4.53
C PRO A 212 6.90 5.13 3.82
N LEU A 213 6.77 4.98 2.51
CA LEU A 213 7.64 4.13 1.68
C LEU A 213 8.81 4.90 1.05
N GLY A 214 8.66 6.22 0.91
CA GLY A 214 9.72 7.08 0.37
C GLY A 214 9.20 8.45 -0.02
N HIS A 215 10.13 9.36 -0.33
CA HIS A 215 9.75 10.66 -0.89
C HIS A 215 10.87 11.27 -1.72
N VAL A 216 10.48 12.14 -2.64
CA VAL A 216 11.39 13.03 -3.37
C VAL A 216 10.81 14.43 -3.38
N SER A 217 11.69 15.44 -3.34
CA SER A 217 11.27 16.83 -3.41
C SER A 217 12.28 17.69 -4.16
N PHE A 218 11.77 18.57 -5.01
CA PHE A 218 12.58 19.47 -5.82
C PHE A 218 11.87 20.82 -6.04
N PRO A 219 12.62 21.91 -6.29
CA PRO A 219 12.03 23.19 -6.67
C PRO A 219 11.27 23.11 -8.00
N ALA A 220 10.08 23.70 -8.08
CA ALA A 220 9.22 23.68 -9.26
C ALA A 220 9.90 24.22 -10.52
N ARG A 221 10.85 25.16 -10.38
CA ARG A 221 11.67 25.68 -11.50
C ARG A 221 12.54 24.62 -12.20
N LEU A 222 12.74 23.46 -11.58
CA LEU A 222 13.45 22.33 -12.19
C LEU A 222 12.50 21.44 -13.00
N ALA A 223 11.18 21.59 -12.87
CA ALA A 223 10.25 20.79 -13.65
C ALA A 223 10.45 21.05 -15.17
N PRO A 224 10.32 20.01 -16.02
CA PRO A 224 10.40 20.18 -17.47
C PRO A 224 9.33 21.15 -17.96
N THR A 225 9.72 22.04 -18.87
CA THR A 225 8.79 22.97 -19.52
C THR A 225 8.35 22.49 -20.91
N ALA A 226 8.94 21.41 -21.42
CA ALA A 226 8.58 20.78 -22.68
C ALA A 226 8.21 19.30 -22.48
N PRO A 227 7.19 18.78 -23.20
CA PRO A 227 6.88 17.35 -23.22
C PRO A 227 8.09 16.54 -23.66
N GLY A 228 8.37 15.43 -22.96
CA GLY A 228 9.47 14.51 -23.32
C GLY A 228 10.87 14.92 -22.84
N GLN A 229 11.02 16.04 -22.13
CA GLN A 229 12.23 16.28 -21.34
C GLN A 229 12.17 15.43 -20.06
N ALA A 230 12.92 14.34 -20.02
CA ALA A 230 12.96 13.42 -18.89
C ALA A 230 13.63 14.03 -17.64
N TRP A 231 13.12 13.62 -16.48
CA TRP A 231 13.87 13.46 -15.23
C TRP A 231 14.00 11.98 -14.93
#